data_AF-A0A7S3H073-F1
#
_entry.id   AF-A0A7S3H073-F1
#
_cell.length_a   1.000
_cell.length_b   1.000
_cell.length_c   1.000
_cell.angle_alpha   90.00
_cell.angle_beta   90.00
_cell.angle_gamma   90.00
#
_symmetry.space_group_name_H-M   'P 1'
#
loop_
_entity.id
_entity.type
_entity.pdbx_description
1 polymer ?
#
loop_
_entity_poly.entity_id
_entity_poly.type
_entity_poly.pdbx_seq_one_letter_code
_entity_poly.pdbx_strand_id
1 'polypeptide(L)'
;VYGYGGIGKQLVSRLLAFEMNVIVVTRSGLSLDSNEGTKNERETGFVRFIAASEMSSYTGVKLADTFFVCCSQNAENMGFVNKNFIAQLKPGVLIVNVARGGMVNYDDVYDGLLSGAVGGLGT
;
A
#
# COMPACT_ATOMS: atom_id res chain seq x y z
N VAL A 1 2.90 -0.20 -0.88
CA VAL A 1 2.82 1.08 -0.12
C VAL A 1 1.74 1.95 -0.76
N TYR A 2 0.64 2.20 -0.05
CA TYR A 2 -0.48 3.01 -0.52
C TYR A 2 -0.32 4.45 -0.01
N GLY A 3 0.10 5.35 -0.90
CA GLY A 3 0.47 6.73 -0.58
C GLY A 3 1.98 6.97 -0.67
N TYR A 4 2.37 8.05 -1.36
CA TYR A 4 3.77 8.44 -1.59
C TYR A 4 4.03 9.91 -1.23
N GLY A 5 3.47 10.34 -0.10
CA GLY A 5 3.79 11.63 0.52
C GLY A 5 5.10 11.57 1.32
N GLY A 6 5.33 12.52 2.24
CA GLY A 6 6.57 12.57 3.04
C GLY A 6 6.91 11.28 3.78
N ILE A 7 5.93 10.66 4.45
CA ILE A 7 6.10 9.38 5.15
C ILE A 7 6.36 8.25 4.14
N GLY A 8 5.57 8.18 3.06
CA GLY A 8 5.70 7.15 2.03
C GLY A 8 7.10 7.14 1.40
N LYS A 9 7.65 8.30 1.04
CA LYS A 9 9.02 8.42 0.49
C LYS A 9 10.08 7.86 1.46
N GLN A 10 10.00 8.24 2.73
CA GLN A 10 10.94 7.79 3.77
C GLN A 10 10.80 6.30 4.10
N LEU A 11 9.58 5.77 4.04
CA LEU A 11 9.31 4.35 4.21
C LEU A 11 9.91 3.55 3.05
N VAL A 12 9.63 3.93 1.80
CA VAL A 12 10.15 3.23 0.62
C VAL A 12 11.68 3.18 0.63
N SER A 13 12.36 4.29 0.97
CA SER A 13 13.82 4.31 1.10
C SER A 13 14.35 3.28 2.10
N ARG A 14 13.65 3.07 3.23
CA ARG A 14 14.03 2.05 4.23
C ARG A 14 13.73 0.64 3.76
N LEU A 15 12.57 0.41 3.12
CA LEU A 15 12.22 -0.90 2.57
C LEU A 15 13.23 -1.36 1.50
N LEU A 16 13.73 -0.44 0.69
CA LEU A 16 14.76 -0.72 -0.31
C LEU A 16 16.09 -1.15 0.32
N ALA A 17 16.42 -0.67 1.52
CA ALA A 17 17.61 -1.12 2.24
C ALA A 17 17.51 -2.58 2.72
N PHE A 18 16.30 -3.14 2.77
CA PHE A 18 16.04 -4.57 3.00
C PHE A 18 15.88 -5.36 1.68
N GLU A 19 16.28 -4.79 0.54
CA GLU A 19 16.20 -5.41 -0.79
C GLU A 19 14.77 -5.83 -1.19
N MET A 20 13.77 -5.12 -0.68
CA MET A 20 12.37 -5.41 -0.98
C MET A 20 11.97 -4.93 -2.38
N ASN A 21 11.11 -5.69 -3.04
CA ASN A 21 10.36 -5.22 -4.21
C ASN A 21 9.18 -4.36 -3.74
N VAL A 22 9.15 -3.10 -4.15
CA VAL A 22 8.18 -2.12 -3.63
C VAL A 22 7.24 -1.66 -4.72
N ILE A 23 5.95 -1.97 -4.56
CA ILE A 23 4.88 -1.38 -5.35
C ILE A 23 4.35 -0.15 -4.60
N VAL A 24 4.47 1.01 -5.23
CA VAL A 24 3.96 2.28 -4.74
C VAL A 24 2.66 2.60 -5.46
N VAL A 25 1.59 2.81 -4.70
CA VAL A 25 0.29 3.20 -5.23
C VAL A 25 0.07 4.67 -4.97
N THR A 26 -0.09 5.46 -6.03
CA THR A 26 -0.44 6.88 -5.97
C THR A 26 -1.72 7.16 -6.75
N ARG A 27 -2.26 8.37 -6.67
CA ARG A 27 -3.47 8.72 -7.43
C ARG A 27 -3.23 8.64 -8.95
N SER A 28 -2.07 9.11 -9.43
CA SER A 28 -1.72 9.16 -10.85
C SER A 28 -0.87 7.99 -11.34
N GLY A 29 -0.27 7.21 -10.45
CA GLY A 29 0.70 6.17 -10.80
C GLY A 29 2.05 6.68 -11.26
N LEU A 30 2.35 7.95 -11.01
CA LEU A 30 3.63 8.59 -11.35
C LEU A 30 4.47 8.83 -10.09
N SER A 31 5.79 8.80 -10.24
CA SER A 31 6.70 9.30 -9.21
C SER A 31 6.49 10.81 -9.05
N LEU A 32 6.33 11.26 -7.81
CA LEU A 32 6.11 12.68 -7.48
C LEU A 32 7.42 13.31 -7.03
N ASP A 33 8.46 13.29 -7.85
CA ASP A 33 9.67 14.06 -7.60
C ASP A 33 9.62 15.36 -8.40
N SER A 34 9.13 16.40 -7.72
CA SER A 34 8.82 17.71 -8.29
C SER A 34 10.03 18.60 -8.55
N ASN A 35 11.26 18.14 -8.25
CA ASN A 35 12.44 19.01 -8.19
C ASN A 35 13.53 18.73 -9.23
N GLU A 36 13.40 17.68 -10.03
CA GLU A 36 14.27 17.50 -11.20
C GLU A 36 13.36 17.26 -12.39
N GLY A 37 13.57 17.99 -13.49
CA GLY A 37 12.78 17.91 -14.72
C GLY A 37 12.91 16.56 -15.45
N THR A 38 12.96 15.45 -14.72
CA THR A 38 13.32 14.12 -15.16
C THR A 38 12.21 13.13 -14.79
N LYS A 39 11.34 12.96 -15.78
CA LYS A 39 10.59 11.77 -16.19
C LYS A 39 9.59 11.15 -15.21
N ASN A 40 8.36 11.10 -15.73
CA ASN A 40 7.25 10.20 -15.44
C ASN A 40 7.65 8.70 -15.54
N GLU A 41 8.63 8.26 -14.76
CA GLU A 41 9.07 6.87 -14.74
C GLU A 41 8.16 6.06 -13.80
N ARG A 42 7.50 5.05 -14.37
CA ARG A 42 6.64 4.12 -13.61
C ARG A 42 7.46 3.03 -12.89
N GLU A 43 8.77 3.02 -13.05
CA GLU A 43 9.65 2.00 -12.49
C GLU A 43 11.08 2.53 -12.33
N THR A 44 11.66 2.35 -11.15
CA THR A 44 13.04 2.72 -10.83
C THR A 44 13.66 1.65 -9.92
N GLY A 45 14.59 0.85 -10.44
CA GLY A 45 15.19 -0.26 -9.68
C GLY A 45 14.13 -1.25 -9.16
N PHE A 46 14.06 -1.42 -7.84
CA PHE A 46 13.07 -2.29 -7.17
C PHE A 46 11.74 -1.59 -6.85
N VAL A 47 11.53 -0.36 -7.33
CA VAL A 47 10.31 0.40 -7.10
C VAL A 47 9.47 0.46 -8.37
N ARG A 48 8.18 0.13 -8.26
CA ARG A 48 7.20 0.31 -9.32
C ARG A 48 6.05 1.20 -8.85
N PHE A 49 5.67 2.18 -9.66
CA PHE A 49 4.53 3.04 -9.42
C PHE A 49 3.32 2.56 -10.23
N ILE A 50 2.17 2.48 -9.56
CA ILE A 50 0.88 2.19 -10.19
C ILE A 50 -0.18 3.18 -9.70
N ALA A 51 -1.17 3.47 -10.53
CA ALA A 51 -2.31 4.27 -10.14
C ALA A 51 -3.23 3.48 -9.21
N ALA A 52 -3.94 4.17 -8.32
CA ALA A 52 -4.92 3.55 -7.43
C ALA A 52 -6.01 2.77 -8.20
N SER A 53 -6.35 3.23 -9.41
CA SER A 53 -7.29 2.54 -10.33
C SER A 53 -6.76 1.21 -10.89
N GLU A 54 -5.44 1.02 -10.93
CA GLU A 54 -4.79 -0.20 -11.43
C GLU A 54 -4.57 -1.23 -10.30
N MET A 55 -4.77 -0.86 -9.04
CA MET A 55 -4.38 -1.66 -7.88
C MET A 55 -5.05 -3.03 -7.83
N SER A 56 -6.34 -3.13 -8.12
CA SER A 56 -7.10 -4.39 -8.04
C SER A 56 -6.77 -5.37 -9.17
N SER A 57 -6.37 -4.86 -10.34
CA SER A 57 -5.98 -5.68 -11.50
C SER A 57 -4.50 -6.02 -11.52
N TYR A 58 -3.66 -5.26 -10.80
CA TYR A 58 -2.22 -5.46 -10.79
C TYR A 58 -1.82 -6.72 -10.01
N THR A 59 -1.24 -7.69 -10.71
CA THR A 59 -0.87 -9.00 -10.13
C THR A 59 0.08 -8.87 -8.94
N GLY A 60 1.00 -7.90 -8.96
CA GLY A 60 1.93 -7.71 -7.83
C GLY A 60 1.25 -7.29 -6.53
N VAL A 61 0.09 -6.63 -6.57
CA VAL A 61 -0.69 -6.32 -5.35
C VAL A 61 -1.26 -7.61 -4.75
N LYS A 62 -1.75 -8.53 -5.59
CA LYS A 62 -2.30 -9.81 -5.15
C LYS A 62 -1.25 -10.74 -4.53
N LEU A 63 0.01 -10.56 -4.91
CA LEU A 63 1.15 -11.32 -4.40
C LEU A 63 1.86 -10.62 -3.24
N ALA A 64 1.42 -9.43 -2.82
CA ALA A 64 2.12 -8.65 -1.81
C ALA A 64 2.12 -9.34 -0.45
N ASP A 65 3.31 -9.49 0.14
CA ASP A 65 3.48 -10.05 1.49
C ASP A 65 3.15 -9.03 2.60
N THR A 66 3.27 -7.73 2.29
CA THR A 66 2.98 -6.65 3.25
C THR A 66 2.34 -5.46 2.55
N PHE A 67 1.27 -4.93 3.16
CA PHE A 67 0.53 -3.78 2.68
C PHE A 67 0.61 -2.61 3.68
N PHE A 68 1.36 -1.58 3.31
CA PHE A 68 1.49 -0.35 4.09
C PHE A 68 0.45 0.70 3.65
N VAL A 69 -0.30 1.25 4.60
CA VAL A 69 -1.19 2.41 4.41
C VAL A 69 -0.48 3.67 4.89
N CYS A 70 -0.20 4.60 3.97
CA CYS A 70 0.59 5.82 4.24
C CYS A 70 0.01 7.05 3.52
N CYS A 71 -1.30 7.10 3.27
CA CYS A 71 -1.98 8.22 2.63
C CYS A 71 -2.84 9.00 3.62
N SER A 72 -3.20 10.23 3.27
CA SER A 72 -4.12 11.03 4.08
C SER A 72 -5.53 10.43 4.05
N GLN A 73 -6.18 10.36 5.21
CA GLN A 73 -7.57 9.95 5.30
C GLN A 73 -8.51 11.06 4.82
N ASN A 74 -9.51 10.70 4.03
CA ASN A 74 -10.63 11.53 3.61
C ASN A 74 -11.93 10.70 3.65
N ALA A 75 -13.06 11.29 3.24
CA ALA A 75 -14.34 10.59 3.24
C ALA A 75 -14.41 9.43 2.24
N GLU A 76 -13.63 9.48 1.15
CA GLU A 76 -13.68 8.50 0.06
C GLU A 76 -12.87 7.22 0.37
N ASN A 77 -11.86 7.32 1.23
CA ASN A 77 -10.96 6.20 1.55
C ASN A 77 -11.13 5.65 2.98
N MET A 78 -12.16 6.09 3.69
CA MET A 78 -12.51 5.55 5.00
C MET A 78 -12.98 4.09 4.86
N GLY A 79 -12.46 3.20 5.71
CA GLY A 79 -12.76 1.77 5.64
C GLY A 79 -12.31 1.09 4.35
N PHE A 80 -11.35 1.68 3.63
CA PHE A 80 -10.83 1.12 2.38
C PHE A 80 -10.20 -0.26 2.60
N VAL A 81 -9.48 -0.45 3.71
CA VAL A 81 -8.96 -1.77 4.09
C VAL A 81 -10.10 -2.54 4.77
N ASN A 82 -10.92 -3.18 3.95
CA ASN A 82 -12.07 -4.00 4.32
C ASN A 82 -11.93 -5.43 3.82
N LYS A 83 -12.91 -6.28 4.16
CA LYS A 83 -12.93 -7.70 3.79
C LYS A 83 -12.77 -7.95 2.29
N ASN A 84 -13.40 -7.14 1.45
CA ASN A 84 -13.34 -7.28 -0.01
C ASN A 84 -11.94 -6.95 -0.56
N PHE A 85 -11.26 -5.96 0.04
CA PHE A 85 -9.89 -5.64 -0.33
C PHE A 85 -8.92 -6.72 0.17
N ILE A 86 -9.07 -7.16 1.42
CA ILE A 86 -8.25 -8.22 2.03
C ILE A 86 -8.32 -9.51 1.21
N ALA A 87 -9.50 -9.91 0.74
CA ALA A 87 -9.70 -11.11 -0.08
C ALA A 87 -8.95 -11.08 -1.42
N GLN A 88 -8.47 -9.92 -1.88
CA GLN A 88 -7.67 -9.79 -3.11
C GLN A 88 -6.17 -9.94 -2.85
N LEU A 89 -5.74 -9.89 -1.59
CA LEU A 89 -4.34 -10.00 -1.20
C LEU A 89 -3.94 -11.45 -0.99
N LYS A 90 -2.63 -11.66 -0.84
CA LYS A 90 -2.07 -12.96 -0.49
C LYS A 90 -2.60 -13.37 0.90
N PRO A 91 -3.09 -14.61 1.09
CA PRO A 91 -3.43 -15.11 2.42
C PRO A 91 -2.22 -14.99 3.37
N GLY A 92 -2.45 -14.48 4.57
CA GLY A 92 -1.40 -14.21 5.55
C GLY A 92 -0.67 -12.87 5.34
N VAL A 93 -1.21 -11.97 4.50
CA VAL A 93 -0.63 -10.63 4.30
C VAL A 93 -0.51 -9.87 5.61
N LEU A 94 0.62 -9.15 5.78
CA LEU A 94 0.80 -8.22 6.89
C LEU A 94 0.27 -6.85 6.53
N ILE A 95 -0.59 -6.27 7.37
CA ILE A 95 -1.14 -4.92 7.14
C ILE A 95 -0.50 -3.97 8.14
N VAL A 96 0.04 -2.85 7.66
CA VAL A 96 0.65 -1.82 8.50
C VAL A 96 0.02 -0.47 8.19
N ASN A 97 -0.71 0.09 9.16
CA ASN A 97 -1.31 1.40 9.05
C ASN A 97 -0.44 2.47 9.70
N VAL A 98 0.21 3.31 8.89
CA VAL A 98 1.04 4.44 9.36
C VAL A 98 0.33 5.78 9.12
N ALA A 99 -0.96 5.74 8.77
CA ALA A 99 -1.76 6.89 8.42
C ALA A 99 -2.70 7.31 9.56
N ARG A 100 -3.93 6.82 9.53
CA ARG A 100 -5.01 7.12 10.48
C ARG A 100 -5.90 5.88 10.61
N GLY A 101 -6.46 5.66 11.80
CA GLY A 101 -7.25 4.46 12.09
C GLY A 101 -8.46 4.27 11.17
N GLY A 102 -9.11 5.35 10.74
CA GLY A 102 -10.31 5.28 9.90
C GLY A 102 -10.08 4.72 8.49
N MET A 103 -8.83 4.50 8.07
CA MET A 103 -8.53 3.80 6.80
C MET A 103 -8.84 2.29 6.86
N VAL A 104 -8.92 1.73 8.06
CA VAL A 104 -9.03 0.30 8.32
C VAL A 104 -10.40 -0.03 8.90
N ASN A 105 -11.09 -1.01 8.32
CA ASN A 105 -12.24 -1.63 8.98
C ASN A 105 -11.73 -2.68 9.96
N TYR A 106 -11.71 -2.34 11.24
CA TYR A 106 -11.13 -3.20 12.29
C TYR A 106 -11.90 -4.51 12.48
N ASP A 107 -13.22 -4.53 12.28
CA ASP A 107 -14.00 -5.76 12.39
C ASP A 107 -13.63 -6.73 11.26
N ASP A 108 -13.53 -6.23 10.03
CA ASP A 108 -13.11 -7.05 8.88
C ASP A 108 -11.66 -7.56 9.02
N VAL A 109 -10.75 -6.72 9.53
CA VAL A 109 -9.36 -7.14 9.77
C VAL A 109 -9.30 -8.16 10.91
N TYR A 110 -10.10 -8.00 11.95
CA TYR A 110 -10.19 -8.97 13.06
C TYR A 110 -10.67 -10.34 12.55
N ASP A 111 -11.72 -10.39 11.74
CA ASP A 111 -12.15 -11.62 11.08
C ASP A 111 -11.06 -12.20 10.17
N GLY A 112 -10.33 -11.33 9.46
CA GLY A 112 -9.17 -11.69 8.65
C GLY A 112 -8.05 -12.34 9.44
N LEU A 113 -7.78 -11.84 10.65
CA LEU A 113 -6.79 -12.41 11.57
C LEU A 113 -7.22 -13.78 12.09
N LEU A 114 -8.50 -13.92 12.50
CA LEU A 114 -9.04 -15.19 12.97
C LEU A 114 -9.03 -16.29 11.89
N SER A 115 -9.29 -15.92 10.64
CA SER A 115 -9.31 -16.84 9.50
C SER A 115 -7.92 -17.11 8.90
N GLY A 116 -6.91 -16.35 9.27
CA GLY A 116 -5.56 -16.39 8.68
C GLY A 116 -5.45 -15.71 7.31
N ALA A 117 -6.50 -15.05 6.83
CA ALA A 117 -6.42 -14.21 5.64
C ALA A 117 -5.46 -13.02 5.84
N VAL A 118 -5.40 -12.49 7.06
CA VAL A 118 -4.42 -11.48 7.49
C VAL A 118 -3.46 -12.15 8.47
N GLY A 119 -2.15 -12.01 8.25
CA GLY A 119 -1.12 -12.58 9.11
C GLY A 119 -0.79 -11.71 10.33
N GLY A 120 -1.08 -10.41 10.26
CA GLY A 120 -0.85 -9.46 11.33
C GLY A 120 -1.29 -8.04 10.97
N LEU A 121 -1.62 -7.25 12.00
CA LEU A 121 -1.91 -5.83 11.90
C LEU A 121 -0.95 -5.03 12.80
N GLY A 122 -0.24 -4.06 12.22
CA GLY A 122 0.45 -3.01 12.96
C GLY A 122 -0.22 -1.66 12.70
N THR A 123 -0.41 -0.83 13.73
CA THR A 123 -1.05 0.49 13.61
C THR A 123 -0.48 1.52 14.57
#